data_AF-A0A2K5XFK8-F1
#
_entry.id   AF-A0A2K5XFK8-F1
#
_cell.length_a   1.000
_cell.length_b   1.000
_cell.length_c   1.000
_cell.angle_alpha   90.00
_cell.angle_beta   90.00
_cell.angle_gamma   90.00
#
_symmetry.space_group_name_H-M   'P 1'
#
loop_
_entity.id
_entity.type
_entity.pdbx_description
1 polymer ?
#
loop_
_entity_poly.entity_id
_entity_poly.type
_entity_poly.pdbx_seq_one_letter_code
_entity_poly.pdbx_strand_id
1 'polypeptide(L)'
;MTGYTPDEKLRLQQLRELRRRWLKDQELSPREPKMWPMEKFWNKFLENKSPWRRTVHGVYQKGIFIFTHILVPAWIIHYYLKYHVSEKPYGIVERKAGIFPADTILETGEVIPPMKEFPDQHH
;
A
#
# COMPACT_ATOMS: atom_id res chain seq x y z
N MET A 1 -8.02 41.08 -52.74
CA MET A 1 -8.57 40.06 -51.82
C MET A 1 -7.99 38.71 -52.23
N THR A 2 -6.79 38.42 -51.76
CA THR A 2 -6.00 37.26 -52.21
C THR A 2 -6.37 36.05 -51.35
N GLY A 3 -7.23 35.20 -51.90
CA GLY A 3 -7.52 33.89 -51.31
C GLY A 3 -6.39 32.89 -51.56
N TYR A 4 -6.56 31.68 -51.03
CA TYR A 4 -5.61 30.57 -51.18
C TYR A 4 -5.23 30.29 -52.64
N THR A 5 -3.95 30.03 -52.87
CA THR A 5 -3.44 29.57 -54.17
C THR A 5 -3.93 28.14 -54.47
N PRO A 6 -3.96 27.70 -55.75
CA PRO A 6 -4.51 26.39 -56.11
C PRO A 6 -3.82 25.20 -55.42
N ASP A 7 -2.52 25.27 -55.21
CA ASP A 7 -1.68 24.31 -54.51
C ASP A 7 -1.96 24.29 -52.99
N GLU A 8 -2.16 25.45 -52.37
CA GLU A 8 -2.59 25.53 -50.96
C GLU A 8 -3.97 24.90 -50.77
N LYS A 9 -4.90 25.11 -51.70
CA LYS A 9 -6.22 24.47 -51.66
C LYS A 9 -6.11 22.95 -51.79
N LEU A 10 -5.27 22.45 -52.70
CA LEU A 10 -5.04 21.03 -52.88
C LEU A 10 -4.44 20.41 -51.61
N ARG A 11 -3.43 21.06 -51.02
CA ARG A 11 -2.80 20.62 -49.76
C ARG A 11 -3.80 20.60 -48.60
N LEU A 12 -4.64 21.63 -48.48
CA LEU A 12 -5.68 21.69 -47.44
C LEU A 12 -6.74 20.61 -47.62
N GLN A 13 -7.11 20.28 -48.86
CA GLN A 13 -8.02 19.16 -49.14
C GLN A 13 -7.39 17.82 -48.74
N GLN A 14 -6.14 17.57 -49.14
CA GLN A 14 -5.41 16.36 -48.78
C GLN A 14 -5.28 16.19 -47.25
N LEU A 15 -4.91 17.26 -46.54
CA LEU A 15 -4.82 17.25 -45.08
C LEU A 15 -6.19 17.03 -44.42
N ARG A 16 -7.25 17.60 -44.99
CA ARG A 16 -8.61 17.44 -44.48
C ARG A 16 -9.11 16.00 -44.65
N GLU A 17 -8.77 15.34 -45.76
CA GLU A 17 -9.08 13.92 -45.97
C GLU A 17 -8.33 13.00 -45.01
N LEU A 18 -7.02 13.22 -44.86
CA LEU A 18 -6.21 12.47 -43.88
C LEU A 18 -6.73 12.66 -42.46
N ARG A 19 -7.10 13.90 -42.09
CA ARG A 19 -7.66 14.20 -40.78
C ARG A 19 -9.00 13.49 -40.55
N ARG A 20 -9.88 13.42 -41.56
CA ARG A 20 -11.17 12.71 -41.45
C ARG A 20 -10.96 11.20 -41.26
N ARG A 21 -10.02 10.60 -41.97
CA ARG A 21 -9.67 9.18 -41.80
C ARG A 21 -9.09 8.92 -40.41
N TRP A 22 -8.12 9.73 -39.98
CA TRP A 22 -7.56 9.64 -38.64
C TRP A 22 -8.62 9.75 -37.55
N LEU A 23 -9.54 10.72 -37.65
CA LEU A 23 -10.63 10.89 -36.69
C LEU A 23 -11.58 9.69 -36.67
N LYS A 24 -11.84 9.08 -37.84
CA LYS A 24 -12.64 7.86 -37.94
C LYS A 24 -11.92 6.64 -37.34
N ASP A 25 -10.60 6.55 -37.49
CA ASP A 25 -9.80 5.47 -36.91
C ASP A 25 -9.68 5.59 -35.37
N GLN A 26 -9.96 6.77 -34.80
CA GLN A 26 -10.09 6.96 -33.36
C GLN A 26 -11.45 6.52 -32.80
N GLU A 27 -12.42 6.21 -33.65
CA GLU A 27 -13.69 5.63 -33.19
C GLU A 27 -13.40 4.23 -32.64
N LEU A 28 -13.43 4.11 -31.31
CA LEU A 28 -13.20 2.84 -30.65
C LEU A 28 -14.34 1.90 -30.99
N SER A 29 -14.02 0.69 -31.46
CA SER A 29 -15.02 -0.36 -31.61
C SER A 29 -15.68 -0.65 -30.26
N PRO A 30 -16.95 -1.09 -30.19
CA PRO A 30 -17.64 -1.43 -28.94
C PRO A 30 -17.00 -2.58 -28.12
N ARG A 31 -15.87 -3.12 -28.55
CA ARG A 31 -15.19 -4.23 -27.87
C ARG A 31 -14.48 -3.72 -26.63
N GLU A 32 -14.88 -4.26 -25.49
CA GLU A 32 -14.20 -4.02 -24.22
C GLU A 32 -12.90 -4.83 -24.14
N PRO A 33 -11.85 -4.30 -23.48
CA PRO A 33 -10.64 -5.04 -23.21
C PRO A 33 -10.95 -6.27 -22.35
N LYS A 34 -10.25 -7.38 -22.61
CA LYS A 34 -10.44 -8.62 -21.83
C LYS A 34 -9.91 -8.41 -20.41
N MET A 35 -10.78 -8.55 -19.41
CA MET A 35 -10.39 -8.53 -17.99
C MET A 35 -9.49 -9.70 -17.60
N TRP A 36 -8.69 -9.49 -16.57
CA TRP A 36 -7.84 -10.53 -15.99
C TRP A 36 -8.70 -11.67 -15.39
N PRO A 37 -8.26 -12.95 -15.44
CA PRO A 37 -9.08 -14.08 -14.98
C PRO A 37 -9.55 -13.96 -13.52
N MET A 38 -8.74 -13.36 -12.64
CA MET A 38 -9.11 -13.19 -11.23
C MET A 38 -10.18 -12.10 -11.02
N GLU A 39 -10.08 -10.99 -11.74
CA GLU A 39 -11.10 -9.94 -11.73
C GLU A 39 -12.40 -10.48 -12.32
N LYS A 40 -12.32 -11.27 -13.39
CA LYS A 40 -13.47 -11.95 -13.99
C LYS A 40 -14.16 -12.90 -12.99
N PHE A 41 -13.38 -13.64 -12.19
CA PHE A 41 -13.92 -14.49 -11.14
C PHE A 41 -14.66 -13.66 -10.08
N TRP A 42 -14.04 -12.62 -9.53
CA TRP A 42 -14.66 -11.78 -8.50
C TRP A 42 -15.90 -11.04 -9.02
N ASN A 43 -15.85 -10.54 -10.25
CA ASN A 43 -17.00 -9.89 -10.89
C ASN A 43 -18.15 -10.86 -11.07
N LYS A 44 -17.89 -12.09 -11.54
CA LYS A 44 -18.92 -13.15 -11.63
C LYS A 44 -19.44 -13.59 -10.26
N PHE A 45 -18.57 -13.63 -9.25
CA PHE A 45 -18.98 -13.95 -7.89
C PHE A 45 -19.92 -12.88 -7.31
N LEU A 46 -19.64 -11.60 -7.59
CA LEU A 46 -20.41 -10.45 -7.10
C LEU A 46 -21.65 -10.09 -7.96
N GLU A 47 -21.75 -10.65 -9.15
CA GLU A 47 -22.85 -10.44 -10.11
C GLU A 47 -24.23 -10.69 -9.46
N ASN A 48 -24.35 -11.78 -8.70
CA ASN A 48 -25.50 -12.00 -7.82
C ASN A 48 -25.33 -11.11 -6.58
N LYS A 49 -26.14 -10.03 -6.51
CA LYS A 49 -26.11 -8.97 -5.48
C LYS A 49 -26.53 -9.44 -4.07
N SER A 50 -25.92 -10.51 -3.58
CA SER A 50 -26.11 -11.01 -2.22
C SER A 50 -25.24 -10.21 -1.23
N PRO A 51 -25.80 -9.75 -0.10
CA PRO A 51 -25.04 -9.05 0.94
C PRO A 51 -23.84 -9.85 1.45
N TRP A 52 -24.00 -11.17 1.62
CA TRP A 52 -22.93 -12.08 2.07
C TRP A 52 -21.70 -12.05 1.16
N ARG A 53 -21.91 -12.09 -0.16
CA ARG A 53 -20.82 -12.12 -1.15
C ARG A 53 -20.00 -10.83 -1.14
N ARG A 54 -20.66 -9.69 -0.92
CA ARG A 54 -19.98 -8.40 -0.76
C ARG A 54 -19.12 -8.37 0.50
N THR A 55 -19.63 -8.90 1.61
CA THR A 55 -18.88 -8.99 2.86
C THR A 55 -17.61 -9.83 2.69
N VAL A 56 -17.72 -11.02 2.08
CA VAL A 56 -16.57 -11.91 1.82
C VAL A 56 -15.52 -11.23 0.93
N HIS A 57 -15.96 -10.59 -0.16
CA HIS A 57 -15.05 -9.86 -1.04
C HIS A 57 -14.35 -8.70 -0.32
N GLY A 58 -15.08 -7.96 0.54
CA GLY A 58 -14.50 -6.89 1.35
C GLY A 58 -13.44 -7.40 2.34
N VAL A 59 -13.68 -8.55 2.98
CA VAL A 59 -12.68 -9.19 3.87
C VAL A 59 -11.46 -9.63 3.08
N TYR A 60 -11.64 -10.23 1.90
CA TYR A 60 -10.54 -10.63 1.02
C TYR A 60 -9.67 -9.44 0.61
N GLN A 61 -10.28 -8.34 0.15
CA GLN A 61 -9.55 -7.13 -0.24
C GLN A 61 -8.77 -6.53 0.93
N LYS A 62 -9.38 -6.44 2.12
CA LYS A 62 -8.70 -5.99 3.33
C LYS A 62 -7.57 -6.93 3.74
N GLY A 63 -7.75 -8.24 3.60
CA GLY A 63 -6.73 -9.25 3.88
C GLY A 63 -5.49 -9.07 2.98
N ILE A 64 -5.69 -8.90 1.67
CA ILE A 64 -4.60 -8.61 0.74
C ILE A 64 -3.91 -7.30 1.08
N PHE A 65 -4.68 -6.27 1.43
CA PHE A 65 -4.12 -4.98 1.80
C PHE A 65 -3.21 -5.10 3.04
N ILE A 66 -3.68 -5.76 4.11
CA ILE A 66 -2.89 -5.98 5.32
C ILE A 66 -1.61 -6.77 4.98
N PHE A 67 -1.72 -7.82 4.17
CA PHE A 67 -0.55 -8.62 3.82
C PHE A 67 0.49 -7.81 3.04
N THR A 68 0.06 -7.11 2.00
CA THR A 68 0.96 -6.39 1.09
C THR A 68 1.49 -5.07 1.65
N HIS A 69 0.70 -4.34 2.43
CA HIS A 69 1.06 -3.00 2.92
C HIS A 69 1.56 -2.98 4.37
N ILE A 70 1.28 -4.04 5.16
CA ILE A 70 1.69 -4.10 6.57
C ILE A 70 2.69 -5.22 6.77
N LEU A 71 2.32 -6.48 6.49
CA LEU A 71 3.17 -7.63 6.81
C LEU A 71 4.46 -7.66 6.00
N VAL A 72 4.37 -7.50 4.68
CA VAL A 72 5.57 -7.53 3.81
C VAL A 72 6.55 -6.41 4.16
N PRO A 73 6.14 -5.14 4.28
CA PRO A 73 7.05 -4.07 4.69
C PRO A 73 7.60 -4.27 6.11
N ALA A 74 6.78 -4.72 7.06
CA ALA A 74 7.24 -4.99 8.42
C ALA A 74 8.34 -6.07 8.45
N TRP A 75 8.20 -7.15 7.66
CA TRP A 75 9.24 -8.17 7.53
C TRP A 75 10.52 -7.62 6.90
N ILE A 76 10.40 -6.79 5.87
CA ILE A 76 11.57 -6.15 5.23
C ILE A 76 12.29 -5.22 6.23
N ILE A 77 11.55 -4.38 6.95
CA ILE A 77 12.10 -3.48 7.97
C ILE A 77 12.77 -4.30 9.08
N HIS A 78 12.11 -5.33 9.58
CA HIS A 78 12.66 -6.19 10.63
C HIS A 78 13.96 -6.87 10.17
N TYR A 79 13.99 -7.40 8.94
CA TYR A 79 15.21 -7.98 8.36
C TYR A 79 16.34 -6.96 8.26
N TYR A 80 16.02 -5.75 7.80
CA TYR A 80 16.99 -4.67 7.69
C TYR A 80 17.54 -4.25 9.05
N LEU A 81 16.68 -4.04 10.06
CA LEU A 81 17.10 -3.72 11.42
C LEU A 81 17.99 -4.83 11.99
N LYS A 82 17.60 -6.10 11.79
CA LYS A 82 18.32 -7.26 12.31
C LYS A 82 19.73 -7.36 11.74
N TYR A 83 19.92 -7.26 10.43
CA TYR A 83 21.23 -7.56 9.81
C TYR A 83 22.03 -6.34 9.36
N HIS A 84 21.43 -5.15 9.24
CA HIS A 84 22.16 -3.98 8.74
C HIS A 84 22.37 -2.90 9.81
N VAL A 85 21.39 -2.74 10.71
CA VAL A 85 21.44 -1.70 11.73
C VAL A 85 22.04 -2.23 13.03
N SER A 86 21.64 -3.44 13.47
CA SER A 86 22.17 -4.03 14.71
C SER A 86 23.65 -4.43 14.61
N GLU A 87 24.14 -4.78 13.41
CA GLU A 87 25.57 -5.11 13.19
C GLU A 87 26.49 -3.90 13.34
N LYS A 88 25.95 -2.68 13.23
CA LYS A 88 26.72 -1.45 13.39
C LYS A 88 26.72 -1.03 14.86
N PRO A 89 27.90 -0.75 15.47
CA PRO A 89 27.94 -0.26 16.84
C PRO A 89 27.16 1.05 16.95
N TYR A 90 26.32 1.16 17.98
CA TYR A 90 25.37 2.27 18.17
C TYR A 90 24.35 2.48 17.03
N GLY A 91 24.15 1.50 16.15
CA GLY A 91 23.11 1.58 15.12
C GLY A 91 21.69 1.59 15.70
N ILE A 92 21.51 0.89 16.82
CA ILE A 92 20.28 0.94 17.64
C ILE A 92 20.72 1.26 19.06
N VAL A 93 20.24 2.38 19.61
CA VAL A 93 20.49 2.78 20.99
C VAL A 93 19.17 2.84 21.71
N GLU A 94 18.98 1.94 22.68
CA GLU A 94 17.78 1.90 23.51
C GLU A 94 18.04 2.52 24.87
N ARG A 95 17.03 3.18 25.42
CA ARG A 95 17.06 3.63 26.80
C ARG A 95 16.88 2.39 27.69
N LYS A 96 17.75 2.25 28.69
CA LYS A 96 17.63 1.19 29.70
C LYS A 96 16.25 1.21 30.35
N ALA A 97 15.64 0.03 30.51
CA ALA A 97 14.35 -0.13 31.15
C ALA A 97 14.32 0.48 32.56
N GLY A 98 13.16 0.99 32.97
CA GLY A 98 12.94 1.42 34.34
C GLY A 98 13.07 0.23 35.29
N ILE A 99 13.73 0.46 36.42
CA ILE A 99 14.04 -0.56 37.41
C ILE A 99 13.35 -0.18 38.72
N PHE A 100 12.55 -1.08 39.28
CA PHE A 100 11.79 -0.84 40.50
C PHE A 100 12.20 -1.76 41.65
N PRO A 101 11.92 -1.36 42.90
CA PRO A 101 12.13 -2.19 44.09
C PRO A 101 11.39 -3.53 43.96
N ALA A 102 12.01 -4.62 44.42
CA ALA A 102 11.55 -6.01 44.28
C ALA A 102 11.59 -6.60 42.85
N ASP A 103 12.03 -5.86 41.83
CA ASP A 103 12.30 -6.44 40.51
C ASP A 103 13.50 -7.39 40.58
N THR A 104 13.52 -8.39 39.69
CA THR A 104 14.67 -9.30 39.51
C THR A 104 15.32 -9.02 38.17
N ILE A 105 16.61 -8.71 38.18
CA ILE A 105 17.38 -8.50 36.94
C ILE A 105 17.60 -9.85 36.27
N LEU A 106 17.02 -10.08 35.08
CA LEU A 106 17.09 -11.37 34.38
C LEU A 106 18.52 -11.83 34.08
N GLU A 107 19.44 -10.91 33.84
CA GLU A 107 20.83 -11.21 33.47
C GLU A 107 21.70 -11.53 34.70
N THR A 108 21.46 -10.88 35.85
CA THR A 108 22.28 -11.00 37.07
C THR A 108 21.63 -11.90 38.12
N GLY A 109 20.32 -12.11 38.06
CA GLY A 109 19.52 -12.76 39.10
C GLY A 109 19.37 -11.95 40.39
N GLU A 110 19.90 -10.72 40.44
CA GLU A 110 19.84 -9.85 41.61
C GLU A 110 18.42 -9.32 41.81
N VAL A 111 17.90 -9.51 43.02
CA VAL A 111 16.61 -8.98 43.47
C VAL A 111 16.85 -7.62 44.09
N ILE A 112 16.12 -6.62 43.60
CA ILE A 112 16.31 -5.25 44.02
C ILE A 112 15.68 -5.06 45.40
N PRO A 113 16.42 -4.46 46.35
CA PRO A 113 15.92 -4.30 47.70
C PRO A 113 14.60 -3.52 47.72
N PRO A 114 13.65 -3.91 48.58
CA PRO A 114 12.41 -3.17 48.74
C PRO A 114 12.68 -1.76 49.26
N MET A 115 11.77 -0.83 48.97
CA MET A 115 11.85 0.51 49.55
C MET A 115 11.74 0.42 51.08
N LYS A 116 12.42 1.34 51.76
CA LYS A 116 12.25 1.52 53.20
C LYS A 116 10.78 1.83 53.49
N GLU A 117 10.25 1.25 54.55
CA GLU A 117 8.89 1.52 55.02
C GLU A 117 8.72 3.02 55.28
N PHE A 118 7.67 3.60 54.70
CA PHE A 118 7.32 4.99 54.95
C PHE A 118 6.43 5.05 56.20
N PRO A 119 6.65 6.02 57.11
CA PRO A 119 5.75 6.21 58.25
C PRO A 119 4.38 6.63 57.74
N ASP A 120 3.39 5.75 57.89
CA ASP A 120 2.01 5.99 57.47
C ASP A 120 1.34 6.97 58.43
N GLN A 121 0.99 8.17 57.96
CA GLN A 121 0.39 9.24 58.78
C GLN A 121 -1.13 9.35 58.60
N HIS A 122 -1.75 8.44 57.83
CA HIS A 122 -3.19 8.42 57.62
C HIS A 122 -3.89 7.49 58.63
N HIS A 123 -4.47 8.11 59.66
CA HIS A 123 -5.50 7.55 60.52
C HIS A 123 -6.87 8.13 60.18
#